data_AF-A0A7S3M611-F1
#
_entry.id   AF-A0A7S3M611-F1
#
_cell.length_a   1.000
_cell.length_b   1.000
_cell.length_c   1.000
_cell.angle_alpha   90.00
_cell.angle_beta   90.00
_cell.angle_gamma   90.00
#
_symmetry.space_group_name_H-M   'P 1'
#
loop_
_entity.id
_entity.type
_entity.pdbx_description
1 polymer ?
#
loop_
_entity_poly.entity_id
_entity_poly.type
_entity_poly.pdbx_seq_one_letter_code
_entity_poly.pdbx_strand_id
1 'polypeptide(L)'
;DEAPGAQVLRDGTWMKLQHSEEPLRALRSRLSAKHMPDSIPRHISRAVPCQGSVTGLVPYMLQGIRAGMQDLGLKSLPELHKALDGGDLRLECRSPLSAQLMAAAAQIARQSPKPEVMPFFVA
;
A
#
# COMPACT_ATOMS: atom_id res chain seq x y z
N ASP A 1 5.82 5.79 -13.61
CA ASP A 1 6.81 5.99 -14.69
C ASP A 1 7.93 6.93 -14.22
N GLU A 2 7.52 7.98 -13.53
CA GLU A 2 8.25 9.09 -12.96
C GLU A 2 9.30 8.69 -11.90
N ALA A 3 9.19 7.50 -11.31
CA ALA A 3 10.18 7.00 -10.36
C ALA A 3 11.54 6.75 -11.04
N PRO A 4 12.67 7.12 -10.40
CA PRO A 4 14.01 6.97 -11.00
C PRO A 4 14.37 5.50 -11.24
N GLY A 5 15.32 5.28 -12.16
CA GLY A 5 15.83 3.96 -12.51
C GLY A 5 15.26 3.38 -13.81
N ALA A 6 16.03 2.46 -14.41
CA ALA A 6 15.68 1.82 -15.68
C ALA A 6 14.59 0.75 -15.48
N GLN A 7 13.70 0.63 -16.47
CA GLN A 7 12.73 -0.45 -16.53
C GLN A 7 13.40 -1.71 -17.09
N VAL A 8 13.14 -2.86 -16.47
CA VAL A 8 13.64 -4.16 -16.90
C VAL A 8 12.43 -5.04 -17.20
N LEU A 9 12.38 -5.62 -18.40
CA LEU A 9 11.36 -6.59 -18.77
C LEU A 9 11.72 -7.95 -18.16
N ARG A 10 10.85 -8.50 -17.32
CA ARG A 10 11.02 -9.81 -16.71
C ARG A 10 9.70 -10.58 -16.74
N ASP A 11 9.72 -11.80 -17.27
CA ASP A 11 8.55 -12.68 -17.33
C ASP A 11 7.32 -12.00 -17.99
N GLY A 12 7.56 -11.21 -19.05
CA GLY A 12 6.53 -10.46 -19.76
C GLY A 12 6.00 -9.21 -19.03
N THR A 13 6.54 -8.87 -17.86
CA THR A 13 6.12 -7.70 -17.06
C THR A 13 7.24 -6.68 -16.95
N TRP A 14 6.92 -5.40 -17.12
CA TRP A 14 7.85 -4.30 -16.87
C TRP A 14 8.05 -4.11 -15.37
N MET A 15 9.29 -4.19 -14.90
CA MET A 15 9.66 -4.04 -13.50
C MET A 15 10.68 -2.93 -13.32
N LYS A 16 10.65 -2.27 -12.16
CA LYS A 16 11.70 -1.37 -11.68
C LYS A 16 12.31 -1.93 -10.40
N LEU A 17 13.60 -1.68 -10.19
CA LEU A 17 14.27 -2.00 -8.95
C LEU A 17 13.92 -0.94 -7.91
N GLN A 18 13.18 -1.35 -6.89
CA GLN A 18 12.98 -0.57 -5.68
C GLN A 18 14.11 -0.91 -4.70
N HIS A 19 14.78 0.13 -4.21
CA HIS A 19 15.77 0.00 -3.16
C HIS A 19 15.22 0.57 -1.86
N SER A 20 15.41 -0.15 -0.75
CA SER A 20 15.24 0.43 0.58
C SER A 20 16.47 1.29 0.89
N GLU A 21 16.28 2.54 1.31
CA GLU A 21 17.37 3.31 1.91
C GLU A 21 17.87 2.60 3.18
N GLU A 22 19.19 2.46 3.31
CA GLU A 22 19.77 1.90 4.54
C GLU A 22 19.66 2.97 5.64
N PRO A 23 19.00 2.70 6.78
CA PRO A 23 18.73 3.72 7.81
C PRO A 23 20.00 4.32 8.44
N LEU A 24 21.17 3.69 8.24
CA LEU A 24 22.48 4.15 8.73
C LEU A 24 23.43 4.63 7.62
N ARG A 25 22.98 4.72 6.36
CA ARG A 25 23.84 5.11 5.22
C ARG A 25 24.53 6.46 5.44
N ALA A 26 23.78 7.43 5.95
CA ALA A 26 24.27 8.77 6.28
C ALA A 26 25.17 8.79 7.53
N LEU A 27 25.07 7.79 8.41
CA LEU A 27 25.91 7.67 9.61
C LEU A 27 27.25 7.00 9.29
N ARG A 28 27.27 6.01 8.39
CA ARG A 28 28.49 5.36 7.88
C ARG A 28 29.41 6.32 7.11
N SER A 29 28.84 7.25 6.33
CA SER A 29 29.65 8.26 5.65
C SER A 29 30.28 9.28 6.60
N ARG A 30 29.72 9.45 7.81
CA ARG A 30 30.24 10.34 8.86
C ARG A 30 31.21 9.64 9.81
N LEU A 31 31.03 8.36 10.08
CA LEU A 31 31.89 7.57 10.95
C LEU A 31 32.92 6.83 10.10
N SER A 32 34.16 7.33 10.07
CA SER A 32 35.31 6.70 9.41
C SER A 32 35.43 5.21 9.78
N ALA A 33 34.95 4.33 8.89
CA ALA A 33 35.28 2.93 8.56
C ALA A 33 35.86 1.93 9.61
N LYS A 34 36.13 2.28 10.86
CA LYS A 34 37.06 1.53 11.70
C LYS A 34 36.45 0.59 12.74
N HIS A 35 35.14 0.55 12.97
CA HIS A 35 34.58 -0.26 14.08
C HIS A 35 33.14 -0.82 13.91
N MET A 36 32.61 -0.96 12.69
CA MET A 36 31.35 -1.68 12.48
C MET A 36 31.63 -3.08 11.92
N PRO A 37 31.08 -4.16 12.49
CA PRO A 37 31.26 -5.50 11.95
C PRO A 37 30.76 -5.55 10.50
N ASP A 38 31.61 -6.00 9.61
CA ASP A 38 31.30 -6.21 8.20
C ASP A 38 30.23 -7.30 8.03
N SER A 39 29.42 -7.12 6.98
CA SER A 39 28.70 -8.21 6.30
C SER A 39 27.35 -8.68 6.84
N ILE A 40 26.43 -7.77 7.19
CA ILE A 40 25.01 -8.03 6.92
C ILE A 40 24.48 -6.93 6.00
N PRO A 41 24.35 -7.18 4.69
CA PRO A 41 23.64 -6.26 3.81
C PRO A 41 22.18 -6.18 4.27
N ARG A 42 21.81 -5.04 4.86
CA ARG A 42 20.43 -4.72 5.28
C ARG A 42 19.61 -4.07 4.16
N HIS A 43 20.22 -3.83 3.00
CA HIS A 43 19.51 -3.32 1.84
C HIS A 43 18.67 -4.45 1.23
N ILE A 44 17.36 -4.25 1.15
CA ILE A 44 16.49 -5.17 0.41
C ILE A 44 16.17 -4.47 -0.90
N SER A 45 16.80 -4.96 -1.98
CA SER A 45 16.45 -4.58 -3.34
C SER A 45 15.35 -5.50 -3.81
N ARG A 46 14.22 -4.94 -4.25
CA ARG A 46 13.07 -5.70 -4.75
C ARG A 46 12.71 -5.23 -6.14
N ALA A 47 12.54 -6.17 -7.07
CA ALA A 47 11.91 -5.88 -8.35
C ALA A 47 10.40 -5.72 -8.13
N VAL A 48 9.86 -4.57 -8.53
CA VAL A 48 8.44 -4.23 -8.38
C VAL A 48 7.86 -3.95 -9.76
N PRO A 49 6.68 -4.50 -10.11
CA PRO A 49 6.03 -4.21 -11.39
C PRO A 49 5.70 -2.72 -11.52
N CYS A 50 5.82 -2.20 -12.74
CA CYS A 50 5.51 -0.81 -13.05
C CYS A 50 3.99 -0.58 -12.92
N GLN A 51 3.58 0.41 -12.14
CA GLN A 51 2.17 0.73 -11.88
C GLN A 51 1.59 1.82 -12.80
N GLY A 52 2.30 2.20 -13.87
CA GLY A 52 1.88 3.28 -14.78
C GLY A 52 2.31 4.68 -14.33
N SER A 53 1.67 5.71 -14.87
CA SER A 53 1.97 7.13 -14.57
C SER A 53 1.29 7.60 -13.29
N VAL A 54 1.99 8.44 -12.54
CA VAL A 54 1.49 9.10 -11.33
C VAL A 54 0.27 9.98 -11.63
N THR A 55 0.21 10.57 -12.83
CA THR A 55 -0.91 11.44 -13.23
C THR A 55 -2.24 10.72 -13.31
N GLY A 56 -2.25 9.41 -13.59
CA GLY A 56 -3.45 8.57 -13.53
C GLY A 56 -3.68 7.95 -12.15
N LEU A 57 -2.60 7.56 -11.45
CA LEU A 57 -2.69 6.89 -10.16
C LEU A 57 -3.20 7.81 -9.04
N VAL A 58 -2.70 9.05 -8.97
CA VAL A 58 -3.07 10.02 -7.93
C VAL A 58 -4.57 10.35 -7.93
N PRO A 59 -5.21 10.73 -9.05
CA PRO A 59 -6.64 11.00 -9.05
C PRO A 59 -7.47 9.76 -8.70
N TYR A 60 -7.04 8.57 -9.12
CA TYR A 60 -7.69 7.31 -8.73
C TYR A 60 -7.64 7.09 -7.21
N MET A 61 -6.47 7.27 -6.59
CA MET A 61 -6.32 7.18 -5.13
C MET A 61 -7.18 8.23 -4.41
N LEU A 62 -7.22 9.46 -4.92
CA LEU A 62 -8.03 10.53 -4.36
C LEU A 62 -9.53 10.19 -4.40
N GLN A 63 -10.00 9.58 -5.50
CA GLN A 63 -11.38 9.13 -5.62
C GLN A 63 -11.71 8.02 -4.62
N GLY A 64 -10.82 7.04 -4.46
CA GLY A 64 -10.98 5.97 -3.47
C GLY A 64 -11.03 6.49 -2.03
N ILE A 65 -10.16 7.45 -1.69
CA ILE A 65 -10.18 8.10 -0.36
C ILE A 65 -11.50 8.86 -0.15
N ARG A 66 -11.98 9.60 -1.15
CA ARG A 66 -13.26 10.33 -1.05
C ARG A 66 -14.45 9.38 -0.86
N ALA A 67 -14.49 8.27 -1.60
CA ALA A 67 -15.51 7.24 -1.43
C ALA A 67 -15.45 6.65 -0.02
N GLY A 68 -14.26 6.29 0.48
CA GLY A 68 -14.11 5.81 1.85
C GLY A 68 -14.54 6.85 2.91
N MET A 69 -14.27 8.13 2.69
CA MET A 69 -14.76 9.20 3.57
C MET A 69 -16.29 9.34 3.53
N GLN A 70 -16.91 9.11 2.35
CA GLN A 70 -18.35 9.10 2.20
C GLN A 70 -19.00 7.92 2.92
N ASP A 71 -18.40 6.73 2.84
CA ASP A 71 -18.87 5.54 3.57
C ASP A 71 -18.83 5.76 5.09
N LEU A 72 -17.83 6.51 5.57
CA LEU A 72 -17.72 6.93 6.97
C LEU A 72 -18.65 8.10 7.34
N GLY A 73 -19.29 8.76 6.37
CA GLY A 73 -20.15 9.91 6.58
C GLY A 73 -19.43 11.22 6.94
N LEU A 74 -18.12 11.32 6.69
CA LEU A 74 -17.27 12.45 7.09
C LEU A 74 -16.82 13.28 5.88
N LYS A 75 -16.74 14.61 6.04
CA LYS A 75 -16.50 15.52 4.91
C LYS A 75 -15.04 15.94 4.79
N SER A 76 -14.28 15.87 5.88
CA SER A 76 -12.89 16.35 5.92
C SER A 76 -11.99 15.54 6.84
N LEU A 77 -10.69 15.51 6.56
CA LEU A 77 -9.67 14.90 7.42
C LEU A 77 -9.63 15.46 8.86
N PRO A 78 -9.72 16.79 9.11
CA PRO A 78 -9.75 17.29 10.48
C PRO A 78 -11.02 16.87 11.24
N GLU A 79 -12.15 16.72 10.54
CA GLU A 79 -13.39 16.19 11.13
C GLU A 79 -13.23 14.70 11.49
N LEU A 80 -12.56 13.91 10.64
CA LEU A 80 -12.22 12.51 10.92
C LEU A 80 -11.38 12.36 12.20
N HIS A 81 -10.33 13.17 12.37
CA HIS A 81 -9.52 13.11 13.60
C HIS A 81 -10.33 13.52 14.84
N LYS A 82 -11.17 14.55 14.74
CA LYS A 82 -12.07 14.94 15.85
C LYS A 82 -13.08 13.84 16.20
N ALA A 83 -13.65 13.17 15.21
CA ALA A 83 -14.60 12.07 15.42
C ALA A 83 -13.91 10.84 16.05
N LEU A 84 -12.65 10.58 15.70
CA LEU A 84 -11.85 9.53 16.32
C LEU A 84 -11.52 9.86 17.78
N ASP A 85 -11.00 11.06 18.04
CA ASP A 85 -10.63 11.50 19.40
C ASP A 85 -11.87 11.67 20.31
N GLY A 86 -13.01 12.07 19.73
CA GLY A 86 -14.29 12.20 20.40
C GLY A 86 -15.01 10.87 20.67
N GLY A 87 -14.57 9.77 20.04
CA GLY A 87 -15.19 8.45 20.17
C GLY A 87 -16.50 8.26 19.37
N ASP A 88 -16.84 9.21 18.49
CA ASP A 88 -17.98 9.10 17.58
C ASP A 88 -17.70 8.08 16.47
N LEU A 89 -16.43 7.94 16.06
CA LEU A 89 -15.98 6.94 15.09
C LEU A 89 -15.70 5.59 15.78
N ARG A 90 -16.43 4.55 15.38
CA ARG A 90 -16.26 3.19 15.89
C ARG A 90 -15.40 2.35 14.96
N LEU A 91 -14.48 1.58 15.54
CA LEU A 91 -13.61 0.65 14.82
C LEU A 91 -13.87 -0.78 15.29
N GLU A 92 -13.77 -1.73 14.37
CA GLU A 92 -13.90 -3.15 14.65
C GLU A 92 -12.52 -3.84 14.55
N CYS A 93 -12.18 -4.66 15.53
CA CYS A 93 -11.01 -5.53 15.44
C CYS A 93 -11.38 -6.79 14.65
N ARG A 94 -10.79 -6.96 13.46
CA ARG A 94 -11.00 -8.16 12.65
C ARG A 94 -9.98 -9.24 12.97
N SER A 95 -10.46 -10.45 13.28
CA SER A 95 -9.61 -11.61 13.50
C SER A 95 -8.90 -12.03 12.19
N PRO A 96 -7.71 -12.65 12.26
CA PRO A 96 -6.98 -13.09 11.07
C PRO A 96 -7.78 -14.06 10.20
N LEU A 97 -8.63 -14.89 10.82
CA LEU A 97 -9.52 -15.80 10.09
C LEU A 97 -10.61 -15.05 9.31
N SER A 98 -11.23 -14.03 9.92
CA SER A 98 -12.23 -13.18 9.25
C SER A 98 -11.63 -12.43 8.05
N ALA A 99 -10.41 -11.89 8.21
CA ALA A 99 -9.69 -11.23 7.12
C ALA A 99 -9.38 -12.18 5.95
N GLN A 100 -8.94 -13.41 6.25
CA GLN A 100 -8.70 -14.44 5.23
C GLN A 100 -9.98 -14.85 4.50
N LEU A 101 -11.09 -15.02 5.23
CA LEU A 101 -12.38 -15.40 4.66
C LEU A 101 -12.90 -14.33 3.69
N MET A 102 -12.82 -13.06 4.08
CA MET A 102 -13.17 -11.92 3.21
C MET A 102 -12.27 -11.82 1.98
N ALA A 103 -10.96 -12.04 2.14
CA ALA A 103 -10.02 -12.04 1.02
C ALA A 103 -10.32 -13.18 0.04
N ALA A 104 -10.65 -14.37 0.55
CA ALA A 104 -11.06 -15.51 -0.27
C ALA A 104 -12.37 -15.20 -1.02
N ALA A 105 -13.38 -14.63 -0.36
CA ALA A 105 -14.62 -14.20 -0.99
C ALA A 105 -14.38 -13.18 -2.11
N ALA A 106 -13.49 -12.20 -1.90
CA ALA A 106 -13.13 -11.23 -2.93
C ALA A 106 -12.41 -11.83 -4.14
N GLN A 107 -11.57 -12.86 -3.93
CA GLN A 107 -10.94 -13.61 -5.03
C GLN A 107 -11.97 -14.38 -5.85
N ILE A 108 -12.92 -15.03 -5.17
CA ILE A 108 -14.03 -15.76 -5.81
C ILE A 108 -14.89 -14.80 -6.63
N ALA A 109 -15.18 -13.60 -6.11
CA ALA A 109 -15.92 -12.57 -6.84
C ALA A 109 -15.20 -12.12 -8.12
N ARG A 110 -13.86 -11.98 -8.09
CA ARG A 110 -13.05 -11.60 -9.26
C ARG A 110 -12.96 -12.69 -10.32
N GLN A 111 -13.06 -13.95 -9.92
CA GLN A 111 -13.01 -15.11 -10.82
C GLN A 111 -14.39 -15.48 -11.36
N SER A 112 -15.46 -14.86 -10.86
CA SER A 112 -16.83 -15.19 -11.21
C SER A 112 -17.25 -14.53 -12.54
N PRO A 113 -17.94 -15.26 -13.43
CA PRO A 113 -18.30 -14.77 -14.77
C PRO A 113 -19.38 -13.67 -14.77
N LYS A 114 -20.05 -13.42 -13.63
CA LYS A 114 -21.07 -12.37 -13.46
C LYS A 114 -20.87 -11.66 -12.11
N PRO A 115 -20.02 -10.61 -12.04
CA PRO A 115 -19.69 -9.93 -10.80
C PRO A 115 -20.85 -9.09 -10.24
N GLU A 116 -21.85 -8.78 -11.06
CA GLU A 116 -22.93 -7.83 -10.77
C GLU A 116 -24.03 -8.39 -9.85
N VAL A 117 -24.09 -9.72 -9.69
CA VAL A 117 -25.15 -10.42 -8.93
C VAL A 117 -24.67 -10.86 -7.55
N MET A 118 -23.42 -10.54 -7.17
CA MET A 118 -22.91 -10.96 -5.86
C MET A 118 -23.42 -10.07 -4.74
N PRO A 119 -23.85 -10.67 -3.61
CA PRO A 119 -24.23 -9.89 -2.44
C PRO A 119 -22.96 -9.23 -1.89
N PHE A 120 -22.86 -7.91 -2.05
CA PHE A 120 -21.94 -7.12 -1.24
C PHE A 120 -22.45 -7.21 0.19
N PHE A 121 -21.83 -8.09 0.99
CA PHE A 121 -21.96 -8.02 2.43
C PHE A 121 -21.26 -6.73 2.89
N VAL A 122 -22.01 -5.64 2.84
CA VAL A 122 -21.77 -4.43 3.62
C VAL A 122 -22.07 -4.83 5.06
N ALA A 123 -21.03 -4.91 5.87
CA ALA A 123 -21.15 -4.94 7.33
C ALA A 123 -21.02 -3.50 7.85
#